data_AF-A0A7X6SNZ7-F1
#
_entry.id   AF-A0A7X6SNZ7-F1
#
_cell.length_a   1.000
_cell.length_b   1.000
_cell.length_c   1.000
_cell.angle_alpha   90.00
_cell.angle_beta   90.00
_cell.angle_gamma   90.00
#
_symmetry.space_group_name_H-M   'P 1'
#
loop_
_entity.id
_entity.type
_entity.pdbx_description
1 polymer ?
#
loop_
_entity_poly.entity_id
_entity_poly.type
_entity_poly.pdbx_seq_one_letter_code
_entity_poly.pdbx_strand_id
1 'polypeptide(L)'
;VLVVELDNPVIQVKAVEVPSQIRLIQIQGDWDTLSSELIQLRDENQECWLDINYTGNDIRTNLKEDILSLCKGYNLQLLRLQNEQVIKRVLVRQNLEETLDSLNPQEVFRRCLEQNEIGEPLAEELWQCYNEALQVLSEKDINAE
;
A
#
# COMPACT_ATOMS: atom_id res chain seq x y z
N VAL A 1 -26.78 15.58 18.83
CA VAL A 1 -26.65 16.31 20.13
C VAL A 1 -27.92 16.09 20.93
N LEU A 2 -27.84 15.98 22.25
CA LEU A 2 -29.04 15.89 23.10
C LEU A 2 -29.25 17.24 23.79
N VAL A 3 -30.43 17.83 23.62
CA VAL A 3 -30.86 19.02 24.37
C VAL A 3 -31.74 18.53 25.51
N VAL A 4 -31.41 18.96 26.73
CA VAL A 4 -32.15 18.61 27.94
C VAL A 4 -32.78 19.88 28.50
N GLU A 5 -34.10 19.89 28.59
CA GLU A 5 -34.88 20.94 29.22
C GLU A 5 -35.34 20.45 30.60
N LEU A 6 -34.97 21.20 31.63
CA LEU A 6 -35.28 20.91 33.02
C LEU A 6 -36.38 21.86 33.48
N ASP A 7 -37.63 21.42 33.44
CA ASP A 7 -38.76 22.19 33.96
C ASP A 7 -39.39 21.40 35.10
N ASN A 8 -38.89 21.62 36.31
CA ASN A 8 -39.17 20.77 37.47
C ASN A 8 -40.69 20.62 37.71
N PRO A 9 -41.25 19.39 37.76
CA PRO A 9 -40.62 18.08 37.92
C PRO A 9 -40.37 17.28 36.62
N VAL A 10 -40.60 17.87 35.44
CA VAL A 10 -40.52 17.20 34.14
C VAL A 10 -39.18 17.49 33.48
N ILE A 11 -38.44 16.42 33.20
CA ILE A 11 -37.22 16.49 32.40
C ILE A 11 -37.57 16.08 30.98
N GLN A 12 -37.36 16.97 30.02
CA GLN A 12 -37.54 16.67 28.59
C GLN A 12 -36.19 16.56 27.92
N VAL A 13 -35.97 15.45 27.22
CA VAL A 13 -34.75 15.22 26.44
C VAL A 13 -35.12 15.11 24.98
N LYS A 14 -34.57 15.97 24.14
CA LYS A 14 -34.78 15.98 22.70
C LYS A 14 -33.48 15.72 21.97
N ALA A 15 -33.50 14.72 21.08
CA ALA A 15 -32.41 14.51 20.14
C ALA A 15 -32.47 15.57 19.03
N VAL A 16 -31.38 16.30 18.86
CA VAL A 16 -31.18 17.24 17.75
C VAL A 16 -30.19 16.61 16.79
N GLU A 17 -30.64 16.40 15.56
CA GLU A 17 -29.80 15.95 14.46
C GLU A 17 -28.76 17.03 14.15
N VAL A 18 -27.50 16.61 14.09
CA VAL A 18 -26.41 17.48 13.68
C VAL A 18 -26.29 17.36 12.17
N PRO A 19 -26.39 18.46 11.41
CA PRO A 19 -26.19 18.40 9.97
C PRO A 19 -24.75 17.98 9.68
N SER A 20 -24.56 16.76 9.18
CA SER A 20 -23.29 16.31 8.61
C SER A 20 -23.22 16.83 7.17
N GLN A 21 -22.43 17.88 6.97
CA GLN A 21 -22.40 18.55 5.65
C GLN A 21 -21.49 17.83 4.65
N ILE A 22 -20.57 16.98 5.11
CA ILE A 22 -19.62 16.26 4.25
C ILE A 22 -19.40 14.86 4.81
N ARG A 23 -19.49 13.83 3.96
CA ARG A 23 -19.21 12.44 4.36
C ARG A 23 -17.73 12.13 4.20
N LEU A 24 -17.16 11.40 5.15
CA LEU A 24 -15.85 10.78 5.01
C LEU A 24 -16.04 9.35 4.49
N ILE A 25 -15.43 9.04 3.35
CA ILE A 25 -15.49 7.75 2.69
C ILE A 25 -14.10 7.15 2.70
N GLN A 26 -14.00 5.93 3.23
CA GLN A 26 -12.78 5.16 3.25
C GLN A 26 -12.82 4.11 2.14
N ILE A 27 -11.80 4.10 1.27
CA ILE A 27 -11.70 3.17 0.15
C ILE A 27 -10.38 2.40 0.30
N GLN A 28 -10.44 1.08 0.21
CA GLN A 28 -9.27 0.22 0.32
C GLN A 28 -9.24 -0.80 -0.82
N GLY A 29 -8.07 -0.98 -1.44
CA GLY A 29 -7.91 -1.98 -2.50
C GLY A 29 -6.72 -1.74 -3.40
N ASP A 30 -6.67 -2.52 -4.47
CA ASP A 30 -5.79 -2.31 -5.61
C ASP A 30 -6.32 -1.18 -6.52
N TRP A 31 -5.61 -0.91 -7.61
CA TRP A 31 -5.93 0.22 -8.48
C TRP A 31 -7.30 0.10 -9.15
N ASP A 32 -7.70 -1.09 -9.58
CA ASP A 32 -8.97 -1.32 -10.27
C ASP A 32 -10.14 -1.01 -9.32
N THR A 33 -10.06 -1.53 -8.10
CA THR A 33 -11.01 -1.26 -7.02
C THR A 33 -11.10 0.23 -6.70
N LEU A 34 -9.95 0.89 -6.47
CA LEU A 34 -9.93 2.31 -6.11
C LEU A 34 -10.48 3.19 -7.25
N SER A 35 -10.09 2.92 -8.50
CA SER A 35 -10.51 3.72 -9.64
C SER A 35 -12.01 3.57 -9.91
N SER A 36 -12.56 2.36 -9.78
CA SER A 36 -13.99 2.10 -9.95
C SER A 36 -14.83 2.81 -8.91
N GLU A 37 -14.46 2.71 -7.63
CA GLU A 37 -15.16 3.39 -6.53
C GLU A 37 -15.09 4.92 -6.69
N LEU A 38 -13.94 5.47 -7.06
CA LEU A 38 -13.79 6.91 -7.33
C LEU A 38 -14.68 7.38 -8.49
N ILE A 39 -14.82 6.57 -9.54
CA ILE A 39 -15.72 6.86 -10.68
C ILE A 39 -17.18 6.83 -10.26
N GLN A 40 -17.58 5.91 -9.38
CA GLN A 40 -18.94 5.84 -8.85
C GLN A 40 -19.26 7.08 -7.99
N LEU A 41 -18.38 7.44 -7.06
CA LEU A 41 -18.55 8.63 -6.21
C LEU A 41 -18.61 9.94 -7.01
N ARG A 42 -17.89 9.97 -8.13
CA ARG A 42 -17.92 11.06 -9.09
C ARG A 42 -19.29 11.22 -9.76
N ASP A 43 -19.94 10.10 -10.09
CA ASP A 43 -21.28 10.06 -10.70
C ASP A 43 -22.34 10.52 -9.71
N GLU A 44 -22.18 10.19 -8.42
CA GLU A 44 -23.06 10.65 -7.34
C GLU A 44 -22.98 12.17 -7.09
N ASN A 45 -21.88 12.83 -7.51
CA ASN A 45 -21.65 14.27 -7.46
C ASN A 45 -21.80 14.93 -6.07
N GLN A 46 -21.71 14.14 -5.00
CA GLN A 46 -21.82 14.63 -3.62
C GLN A 46 -20.46 15.13 -3.10
N GLU A 47 -20.50 16.11 -2.20
CA GLU A 47 -19.30 16.57 -1.50
C GLU A 47 -18.86 15.52 -0.47
N CYS A 48 -17.66 14.97 -0.67
CA CYS A 48 -17.12 13.88 0.14
C CYS A 48 -15.62 14.04 0.36
N TRP A 49 -15.18 13.62 1.54
CA TRP A 49 -13.78 13.46 1.91
C TRP A 49 -13.35 12.03 1.70
N LEU A 50 -12.14 11.84 1.19
CA LEU A 50 -11.60 10.54 0.85
C LEU A 50 -10.41 10.19 1.75
N ASP A 51 -10.49 9.02 2.36
CA ASP A 51 -9.37 8.31 2.99
C ASP A 51 -9.09 7.05 2.16
N ILE A 52 -7.94 7.03 1.48
CA ILE A 52 -7.60 5.96 0.53
C ILE A 52 -6.45 5.13 1.07
N ASN A 53 -6.65 3.81 1.11
CA ASN A 53 -5.63 2.85 1.48
C ASN A 53 -5.33 1.88 0.32
N TYR A 54 -4.18 2.09 -0.32
CA TYR A 54 -3.73 1.25 -1.42
C TYR A 54 -3.04 -0.01 -0.91
N THR A 55 -3.60 -1.16 -1.27
CA THR A 55 -3.13 -2.50 -0.86
C THR A 55 -2.69 -3.39 -2.01
N GLY A 56 -2.83 -2.94 -3.27
CA GLY A 56 -2.37 -3.71 -4.43
C GLY A 56 -0.87 -3.98 -4.39
N ASN A 57 -0.40 -5.07 -5.03
CA ASN A 57 1.03 -5.40 -5.13
C ASN A 57 1.77 -4.59 -6.22
N ASP A 58 1.04 -3.90 -7.09
CA ASP A 58 1.61 -3.14 -8.20
C ASP A 58 2.35 -1.88 -7.73
N ILE A 59 3.57 -1.67 -8.26
CA ILE A 59 4.35 -0.47 -7.95
C ILE A 59 3.88 0.67 -8.84
N ARG A 60 2.96 1.49 -8.34
CA ARG A 60 2.50 2.71 -9.03
C ARG A 60 3.23 3.95 -8.54
N THR A 61 4.23 4.39 -9.30
CA THR A 61 5.05 5.58 -9.00
C THR A 61 4.22 6.87 -8.91
N ASN A 62 3.14 6.97 -9.69
CA ASN A 62 2.30 8.17 -9.77
C ASN A 62 0.91 7.99 -9.14
N LEU A 63 0.74 7.02 -8.22
CA LEU A 63 -0.55 6.70 -7.59
C LEU A 63 -1.29 7.94 -7.06
N LYS A 64 -0.59 8.84 -6.38
CA LYS A 64 -1.17 10.06 -5.84
C LYS A 64 -1.66 11.00 -6.93
N GLU A 65 -0.88 11.18 -8.00
CA GLU A 65 -1.25 12.05 -9.12
C GLU A 65 -2.41 11.48 -9.92
N ASP A 66 -2.45 10.16 -10.11
CA ASP A 66 -3.57 9.48 -10.77
C ASP A 66 -4.88 9.69 -9.99
N ILE A 67 -4.86 9.48 -8.66
CA ILE A 67 -6.03 9.69 -7.78
C ILE A 67 -6.47 11.15 -7.82
N LEU A 68 -5.54 12.10 -7.67
CA LEU A 68 -5.86 13.53 -7.72
C LEU A 68 -6.43 13.94 -9.08
N SER A 69 -5.98 13.31 -10.16
CA SER A 69 -6.51 13.54 -11.51
C SER A 69 -7.94 13.04 -11.65
N LEU A 70 -8.29 11.91 -11.02
CA LEU A 70 -9.67 11.40 -10.98
C LEU A 70 -10.60 12.28 -10.15
N CYS A 71 -10.10 12.87 -9.05
CA CYS A 71 -10.86 13.80 -8.22
C CYS A 71 -10.99 15.21 -8.83
N LYS A 72 -10.14 15.56 -9.80
CA LYS A 72 -10.07 16.91 -10.35
C LYS A 72 -11.37 17.28 -11.06
N GLY A 73 -11.98 18.38 -10.63
CA GLY A 73 -13.24 18.87 -11.20
C GLY A 73 -14.51 18.34 -10.51
N TYR A 74 -14.36 17.59 -9.42
CA TYR A 74 -15.46 17.06 -8.62
C TYR A 74 -15.34 17.47 -7.15
N ASN A 75 -16.43 17.34 -6.38
CA ASN A 75 -16.47 17.65 -4.94
C ASN A 75 -15.84 16.54 -4.09
N LEU A 76 -14.74 15.95 -4.57
CA LEU A 76 -14.02 14.86 -3.95
C LEU A 76 -12.69 15.39 -3.40
N GLN A 77 -12.55 15.44 -2.08
CA GLN A 77 -11.34 15.95 -1.44
C GLN A 77 -10.53 14.79 -0.83
N LEU A 78 -9.34 14.56 -1.37
CA LEU A 78 -8.39 13.59 -0.82
C LEU A 78 -7.77 14.13 0.48
N LEU A 79 -8.08 13.51 1.62
CA LEU A 79 -7.48 13.86 2.92
C LEU A 79 -6.25 13.01 3.23
N ARG A 80 -6.34 11.71 2.95
CA ARG A 80 -5.29 10.75 3.25
C ARG A 80 -5.13 9.76 2.10
N LEU A 81 -3.87 9.45 1.82
CA LEU A 81 -3.48 8.35 0.94
C LEU A 81 -2.38 7.56 1.63
N GLN A 82 -2.70 6.33 2.03
CA GLN A 82 -1.73 5.37 2.54
C GLN A 82 -1.40 4.36 1.45
N ASN A 83 -0.10 4.11 1.25
CA ASN A 83 0.38 3.06 0.37
C ASN A 83 1.07 2.00 1.23
N GLU A 84 0.37 0.90 1.51
CA GLU A 84 0.87 -0.13 2.42
C GLU A 84 2.06 -0.90 1.85
N GLN A 85 2.26 -0.92 0.53
CA GLN A 85 3.44 -1.55 -0.09
C GLN A 85 4.72 -0.79 0.23
N VAL A 86 4.68 0.55 0.20
CA VAL A 86 5.83 1.38 0.56
C VAL A 86 6.17 1.17 2.03
N ILE A 87 5.17 1.07 2.90
CA ILE A 87 5.34 0.84 4.34
C ILE A 87 5.89 -0.56 4.61
N LYS A 88 5.36 -1.61 3.97
CA LYS A 88 5.89 -2.98 4.07
C LYS A 88 7.34 -3.06 3.59
N ARG A 89 7.70 -2.43 2.46
CA ARG A 89 9.09 -2.41 1.97
C ARG A 89 10.04 -1.67 2.91
N VAL A 90 9.60 -0.57 3.52
CA VAL A 90 10.42 0.18 4.50
C VAL A 90 10.56 -0.63 5.80
N LEU A 91 9.52 -1.31 6.27
CA LEU A 91 9.57 -2.17 7.46
C LEU A 91 10.41 -3.44 7.24
N VAL A 92 10.37 -4.03 6.04
CA VAL A 92 11.28 -5.12 5.65
C VAL A 92 12.73 -4.62 5.63
N ARG A 93 12.98 -3.41 5.10
CA ARG A 93 14.31 -2.77 5.15
C ARG A 93 14.81 -2.49 6.57
N GLN A 94 13.91 -2.21 7.53
CA GLN A 94 14.27 -1.97 8.93
C GLN A 94 14.53 -3.26 9.73
N ASN A 95 14.08 -4.43 9.27
CA ASN A 95 14.42 -5.73 9.88
C ASN A 95 15.75 -6.32 9.39
N LEU A 96 16.48 -5.61 8.54
CA LEU A 96 17.86 -5.94 8.18
C LEU A 96 18.84 -5.23 9.13
N GLU A 97 19.03 -5.80 10.32
CA GLU A 97 20.30 -5.64 11.07
C GLU A 97 21.43 -6.51 10.46
N GLU A 98 21.21 -7.10 9.28
CA GLU A 98 22.25 -7.78 8.50
C GLU A 98 22.84 -6.81 7.47
N THR A 99 24.08 -6.38 7.68
CA THR A 99 24.84 -5.65 6.67
C THR A 99 25.18 -6.58 5.50
N LEU A 100 25.36 -6.03 4.28
CA LEU A 100 25.81 -6.80 3.11
C LEU A 100 27.10 -7.59 3.39
N ASP A 101 27.93 -7.11 4.31
CA ASP A 101 29.17 -7.75 4.77
C ASP A 101 28.93 -9.09 5.50
N SER A 102 27.74 -9.28 6.09
CA SER A 102 27.35 -10.51 6.78
C SER A 102 26.57 -11.49 5.89
N LEU A 103 26.31 -11.15 4.62
CA LEU A 103 25.52 -11.96 3.70
C LEU A 103 26.40 -12.61 2.64
N ASN A 104 26.27 -13.94 2.50
CA ASN A 104 26.90 -14.65 1.40
C ASN A 104 26.20 -14.33 0.06
N PRO A 105 26.91 -14.40 -1.08
CA PRO A 105 26.35 -14.11 -2.40
C PRO A 105 25.13 -14.97 -2.75
N GLN A 106 25.04 -16.18 -2.19
CA GLN A 106 23.88 -17.06 -2.28
C GLN A 106 22.65 -16.50 -1.55
N GLU A 107 22.82 -16.01 -0.32
CA GLU A 107 21.74 -15.41 0.48
C GLU A 107 21.21 -14.13 -0.16
N VAL A 108 22.10 -13.32 -0.76
CA VAL A 108 21.71 -12.12 -1.51
C VAL A 108 20.86 -12.48 -2.73
N PHE A 109 21.26 -13.51 -3.48
CA PHE A 109 20.53 -13.94 -4.67
C PHE A 109 19.15 -14.53 -4.32
N ARG A 110 19.05 -15.30 -3.24
CA ARG A 110 17.77 -15.83 -2.74
C ARG A 110 16.79 -14.71 -2.37
N ARG A 111 17.27 -13.72 -1.61
CA ARG A 111 16.47 -12.52 -1.26
C ARG A 111 16.07 -11.71 -2.50
N CYS A 112 16.88 -11.72 -3.56
CA CYS A 112 16.54 -11.11 -4.83
C CYS A 112 15.39 -11.86 -5.54
N LEU A 113 15.43 -13.19 -5.57
CA LEU A 113 14.34 -14.02 -6.14
C LEU A 113 13.03 -13.79 -5.39
N GLU A 114 13.07 -13.75 -4.06
CA GLU A 114 11.90 -13.49 -3.21
C GLU A 114 11.32 -12.08 -3.39
N GLN A 115 12.18 -11.06 -3.53
CA GLN A 115 11.75 -9.67 -3.77
C GLN A 115 11.10 -9.44 -5.14
N ASN A 116 11.40 -10.30 -6.13
CA ASN A 116 10.85 -10.19 -7.48
C ASN A 116 9.66 -11.13 -7.73
N GLU A 117 9.13 -11.77 -6.67
CA GLU A 117 7.94 -12.63 -6.74
C GLU A 117 8.04 -13.73 -7.84
N ILE A 118 9.25 -14.28 -8.04
CA ILE A 118 9.50 -15.32 -9.05
C ILE A 118 8.80 -16.61 -8.63
N GLY A 119 7.97 -17.19 -9.51
CA GLY A 119 7.29 -18.45 -9.24
C GLY A 119 8.25 -19.62 -8.97
N GLU A 120 7.87 -20.51 -8.04
CA GLU A 120 8.71 -21.63 -7.54
C GLU A 120 9.47 -22.43 -8.61
N PRO A 121 8.87 -22.88 -9.73
CA PRO A 121 9.61 -23.68 -10.72
C PRO A 121 10.72 -22.88 -11.41
N LEU A 122 10.50 -21.58 -11.66
CA LEU A 122 11.50 -20.71 -12.28
C LEU A 122 12.56 -20.25 -11.28
N ALA A 123 12.18 -20.04 -10.02
CA ALA A 123 13.10 -19.67 -8.95
C ALA A 123 14.14 -20.77 -8.68
N GLU A 124 13.73 -22.04 -8.71
CA GLU A 124 14.63 -23.17 -8.52
C GLU A 124 15.64 -23.33 -9.67
N GLU A 125 15.21 -23.15 -10.93
CA GLU A 125 16.12 -23.17 -12.07
C GLU A 125 17.14 -22.02 -12.04
N LEU A 126 16.70 -20.80 -11.74
CA LEU A 126 17.59 -19.64 -11.62
C LEU A 126 18.59 -19.82 -10.47
N TRP A 127 18.16 -20.45 -9.38
CA TRP A 127 19.03 -20.78 -8.26
C TRP A 127 20.12 -21.78 -8.65
N GLN A 128 19.78 -22.83 -9.40
CA GLN A 128 20.75 -23.82 -9.87
C GLN A 128 21.78 -23.18 -10.81
N CYS A 129 21.32 -22.45 -11.84
CA CYS A 129 22.22 -21.77 -12.76
C CYS A 129 23.17 -20.79 -12.07
N TYR A 130 22.68 -20.08 -11.04
CA TYR A 130 23.51 -19.17 -10.25
C TYR A 130 24.61 -19.89 -9.47
N ASN A 131 24.30 -21.03 -8.85
CA ASN A 131 25.30 -21.82 -8.13
C ASN A 131 26.34 -22.43 -9.08
N GLU A 132 25.92 -22.90 -10.25
CA GLU A 132 26.84 -23.37 -11.29
C GLU A 132 27.79 -22.26 -11.76
N ALA A 133 27.26 -21.05 -11.99
CA ALA A 133 28.08 -19.89 -12.37
C ALA A 133 29.09 -19.51 -11.28
N LEU A 134 28.69 -19.55 -10.00
CA LEU A 134 29.61 -19.31 -8.88
C LEU A 134 30.70 -20.38 -8.81
N GLN A 135 30.35 -21.64 -9.03
CA GLN A 135 31.31 -22.74 -9.04
C GLN A 135 32.36 -22.56 -10.14
N VAL A 136 31.93 -22.23 -11.37
CA VAL A 136 32.83 -21.95 -12.51
C VAL A 136 33.74 -20.76 -12.24
N LEU A 137 33.24 -19.71 -11.58
CA LEU A 137 34.03 -18.54 -11.22
C LEU A 137 35.08 -18.89 -10.16
N SER A 138 34.71 -19.65 -9.12
CA SER A 138 35.64 -20.13 -8.10
C SER A 138 36.70 -21.07 -8.68
N GLU A 139 36.34 -21.99 -9.59
CA GLU A 139 37.27 -22.90 -10.24
C GLU A 139 38.27 -22.18 -11.17
N LYS A 140 37.88 -21.04 -11.76
CA LYS A 140 38.78 -20.20 -12.57
C LYS A 140 39.77 -19.39 -11.74
N ASP A 141 39.37 -18.94 -10.55
CA ASP A 141 40.26 -18.24 -9.61
C ASP A 141 41.36 -19.18 -9.07
N ILE A 142 41.03 -20.45 -8.80
CA ILE A 142 41.98 -21.45 -8.25
C ILE A 142 43.03 -21.90 -9.29
N ASN A 143 42.72 -21.82 -10.60
CA ASN A 143 43.61 -22.22 -11.69
C ASN A 143 44.43 -21.06 -12.28
N ALA A 144 44.35 -19.87 -11.69
CA ALA A 144 45.09 -18.68 -12.12
C ALA A 144 46.34 -18.38 -11.25
N GLU A 145 46.69 -19.27 -10.31
CA GLU A 145 47.88 -19.21 -9.45
C GLU A 145 49.04 -20.09 -9.96
#